data_AF-A0A3S1QM51-F1
#
_entry.id   AF-A0A3S1QM51-F1
#
_cell.length_a   1.000
_cell.length_b   1.000
_cell.length_c   1.000
_cell.angle_alpha   90.00
_cell.angle_beta   90.00
_cell.angle_gamma   90.00
#
_symmetry.space_group_name_H-M   'P 1'
#
loop_
_entity.id
_entity.type
_entity.pdbx_description
1 polymer ?
#
loop_
_entity_poly.entity_id
_entity_poly.type
_entity_poly.pdbx_seq_one_letter_code
_entity_poly.pdbx_strand_id
1 'polypeptide(L)' 'MRFVVVQEPTDTWAVFDTIADEPAGFASQCLIGLTREEAEWLASRCNQQMSRNVRRVQDTPRNVVPLMASVNETIRRQAT' A
#
# COMPACT_ATOMS: atom_id res chain seq x y z
N MET A 1 13.33 2.94 2.65
CA MET A 1 12.38 3.68 3.52
C MET A 1 11.69 4.70 2.62
N ARG A 2 10.37 4.85 2.73
CA ARG A 2 9.56 5.72 1.85
C ARG A 2 9.15 7.02 2.52
N PHE A 3 8.81 6.92 3.80
CA PHE A 3 8.40 8.08 4.59
C PHE A 3 9.59 8.60 5.37
N VAL A 4 9.90 9.89 5.21
CA VAL A 4 11.02 10.57 5.86
C VAL A 4 10.51 11.75 6.66
N VAL A 5 11.23 12.11 7.72
CA VAL A 5 10.90 13.25 8.58
C VAL A 5 11.69 14.45 8.11
N VAL A 6 11.02 15.60 7.94
CA VAL A 6 11.62 16.83 7.41
C VAL A 6 11.22 18.00 8.31
N GLN A 7 12.16 18.89 8.60
CA GLN A 7 11.89 20.11 9.37
C GLN A 7 11.33 21.19 8.44
N GLU A 8 10.22 21.79 8.84
CA GLU A 8 9.58 22.90 8.14
C GLU A 8 10.19 24.25 8.57
N PRO A 9 10.13 25.30 7.73
CA PRO A 9 10.63 26.62 8.08
C PRO A 9 9.99 27.26 9.32
N THR A 10 8.82 26.75 9.73
CA THR A 10 8.05 27.18 10.91
C THR A 10 8.50 26.54 12.23
N ASP A 11 9.67 25.88 12.25
CA ASP A 11 10.16 25.08 13.40
C ASP A 11 9.25 23.88 13.75
N THR A 12 8.37 23.51 12.82
CA THR A 12 7.52 22.32 12.88
C THR A 12 8.13 21.18 12.08
N TRP A 13 7.55 19.99 12.20
CA TRP A 13 8.01 18.79 11.50
C TRP A 13 6.91 18.21 10.63
N ALA A 14 7.29 17.65 9.48
CA ALA A 14 6.39 16.98 8.56
C ALA A 14 6.93 15.61 8.18
N VAL A 15 6.01 14.71 7.82
CA VAL A 15 6.35 13.44 7.17
C VAL A 15 6.21 13.60 5.67
N PHE A 16 7.28 13.37 4.93
CA PHE A 16 7.31 13.48 3.47
C PHE A 16 7.35 12.10 2.82
N ASP A 17 6.53 11.91 1.79
CA ASP A 17 6.52 10.70 0.98
C ASP A 17 7.47 10.88 -0.21
N THR A 18 8.61 10.19 -0.19
CA THR A 18 9.63 10.33 -1.24
C THR A 18 9.23 9.72 -2.59
N ILE A 19 8.12 8.97 -2.66
CA ILE A 19 7.63 8.36 -3.89
C ILE A 19 6.55 9.22 -4.54
N ALA A 20 5.68 9.81 -3.73
CA ALA A 20 4.61 10.68 -4.20
C ALA A 20 5.06 12.15 -4.33
N ASP A 21 6.23 12.49 -3.77
CA ASP A 21 6.79 13.85 -3.75
C ASP A 21 5.84 14.87 -3.08
N GLU A 22 5.04 14.40 -2.12
CA GLU A 22 4.05 15.19 -1.41
C GLU A 22 4.12 14.91 0.11
N PRO A 23 3.59 15.82 0.95
CA PRO A 23 3.41 15.55 2.38
C PRO A 23 2.56 14.30 2.57
N ALA A 24 3.03 13.38 3.41
CA ALA A 24 2.31 12.14 3.65
C ALA A 24 0.95 12.43 4.29
N GLY A 25 -0.10 11.81 3.74
CA GLY A 25 -1.43 11.79 4.34
C GLY A 25 -1.62 10.58 5.23
N PHE A 26 -2.17 10.78 6.44
CA PHE A 26 -2.67 9.69 7.28
C PHE A 26 -4.14 9.93 7.61
N ALA A 27 -4.99 8.93 7.36
CA ALA A 27 -6.43 9.02 7.62
C ALA A 27 -7.12 10.27 7.01
N SER A 28 -6.67 10.73 5.84
CA SER A 28 -7.15 11.94 5.14
C SER A 28 -6.70 13.28 5.76
N GLN A 29 -5.69 13.27 6.64
CA GLN A 29 -5.06 14.48 7.18
C GLN A 29 -3.59 14.55 6.75
N CYS A 30 -3.11 15.74 6.37
CA CYS A 30 -1.70 15.97 6.09
C CYS A 30 -0.88 15.89 7.38
N LEU A 31 0.22 15.14 7.34
CA LEU A 31 1.17 15.03 8.44
C LEU A 31 2.18 16.19 8.41
N ILE A 32 1.68 17.40 8.64
CA ILE A 32 2.44 18.67 8.69
C ILE A 32 2.20 19.37 10.03
N GLY A 33 3.07 20.28 10.45
CA GLY A 33 2.88 21.01 11.70
C GLY A 33 3.06 20.16 12.96
N LEU A 34 3.75 19.02 12.86
CA LEU A 34 3.94 18.07 13.96
C LEU A 34 5.12 18.48 14.85
N THR A 35 5.13 17.95 16.06
CA THR A 35 6.37 17.90 16.84
C THR A 35 7.34 16.86 16.26
N ARG A 36 8.62 16.99 16.59
CA ARG A 36 9.65 16.05 16.13
C ARG A 36 9.32 14.60 16.48
N GLU A 37 8.91 14.36 17.73
CA GLU A 37 8.60 13.02 18.24
C GLU A 37 7.39 12.40 17.50
N GLU A 38 6.35 13.20 17.22
CA GLU A 38 5.19 12.76 16.46
C GLU A 38 5.55 12.40 15.01
N ALA A 39 6.36 13.24 14.35
CA ALA A 39 6.82 12.98 12.99
C ALA A 39 7.68 11.72 12.90
N GLU A 40 8.59 11.50 13.85
CA GLU A 40 9.43 10.29 13.92
C GLU A 40 8.60 9.02 14.17
N TRP A 41 7.59 9.10 15.04
CA TRP A 41 6.70 7.98 15.34
C TRP A 41 5.81 7.62 14.14
N LEU A 42 5.20 8.61 13.49
CA LEU A 42 4.40 8.43 12.26
C LEU A 42 5.28 7.92 11.11
N ALA A 43 6.44 8.54 10.94
CA ALA A 43 7.63 8.08 10.22
C ALA A 43 7.78 6.56 10.20
N SER A 44 8.07 6.07 11.40
CA SER A 44 8.34 4.67 11.68
C SER A 44 7.13 3.79 11.45
N ARG A 45 5.93 4.24 11.86
CA ARG A 45 4.69 3.48 11.73
C ARG A 45 4.29 3.25 10.27
N CYS A 46 4.37 4.28 9.42
CA CYS A 46 4.08 4.17 7.99
C CYS A 46 5.07 3.23 7.28
N ASN A 47 6.37 3.35 7.60
CA ASN A 47 7.40 2.45 7.09
C ASN A 47 7.21 0.99 7.55
N GLN A 48 6.75 0.76 8.78
CA GLN A 48 6.43 -0.57 9.32
C GLN A 48 5.20 -1.20 8.66
N GLN A 49 4.13 -0.42 8.44
CA GLN A 49 2.92 -0.91 7.74
C GLN A 49 3.25 -1.37 6.31
N MET A 50 4.08 -0.61 5.60
CA MET A 50 4.53 -1.00 4.26
C MET A 50 5.35 -2.31 4.30
N SER A 51 6.24 -2.44 5.28
CA SER A 51 7.05 -3.65 5.47
C SER A 51 6.20 -4.90 5.77
N ARG A 52 5.08 -4.75 6.49
CA ARG A 52 4.12 -5.85 6.73
C ARG A 52 3.33 -6.24 5.48
N ASN A 53 2.94 -5.27 4.65
CA ASN A 53 2.28 -5.56 3.38
C ASN A 53 3.21 -6.30 2.41
N VAL A 54 4.50 -5.95 2.36
CA VAL A 54 5.49 -6.67 1.54
C VAL A 54 5.68 -8.12 2.00
N ARG A 55 5.56 -8.42 3.31
CA ARG A 55 5.57 -9.81 3.80
C ARG A 55 4.32 -10.57 3.40
N ARG A 56 3.12 -10.00 3.59
CA ARG A 56 1.85 -10.67 3.21
C ARG A 56 1.73 -10.92 1.70
N VAL A 57 2.32 -10.08 0.85
CA VAL A 57 2.37 -10.31 -0.61
C VAL A 57 3.34 -11.45 -0.97
N GLN A 58 4.41 -11.67 -0.20
CA GLN A 58 5.34 -12.79 -0.42
C GLN A 58 4.79 -14.13 0.07
N ASP A 59 3.81 -14.14 0.99
CA ASP A 59 3.12 -15.36 1.46
C ASP A 59 2.03 -15.88 0.51
N THR A 60 1.91 -15.31 -0.70
CA THR A 60 1.08 -15.91 -1.75
C THR A 60 1.97 -16.77 -2.65
N PRO A 61 1.91 -18.11 -2.61
CA PRO A 61 2.59 -18.90 -3.62
C PRO A 61 1.99 -18.53 -4.97
N ARG A 62 2.83 -18.03 -5.88
CA ARG A 62 2.52 -17.88 -7.31
C ARG A 62 2.20 -19.25 -7.88
N ASN A 63 0.98 -19.73 -7.70
CA ASN A 63 0.46 -20.84 -8.47
C ASN A 63 -0.33 -20.26 -9.64
N VAL A 64 0.38 -20.02 -10.73
CA VAL A 64 -0.20 -19.69 -12.02
C VAL A 64 -0.86 -20.94 -12.59
N VAL A 65 -2.18 -21.04 -12.49
CA VAL A 65 -2.95 -22.02 -13.28
C VAL A 65 -4.03 -21.25 -14.03
N PRO A 66 -3.97 -21.14 -15.37
CA PRO A 66 -5.11 -20.72 -16.14
C PRO A 66 -5.98 -21.97 -16.36
N LEU A 67 -6.93 -22.22 -15.46
CA LEU A 67 -7.97 -23.22 -15.72
C LEU A 67 -9.19 -22.53 -16.32
N MET A 68 -9.35 -22.76 -17.61
CA MET A 68 -10.39 -22.28 -18.51
C MET A 68 -11.77 -22.22 -17.86
N ALA A 69 -12.37 -21.02 -17.90
CA ALA A 69 -13.78 -20.85 -17.62
C ALA A 69 -14.61 -21.57 -18.70
N SER A 70 -15.18 -22.69 -18.27
CA SER A 70 -16.39 -23.32 -18.81
C SER A 70 -17.41 -22.30 -19.32
N VAL A 71 -17.89 -22.41 -20.57
CA VAL A 71 -19.30 -22.15 -20.92
C VAL A 71 -19.70 -22.89 -22.22
N ASN A 72 -20.66 -23.81 -22.06
CA ASN A 72 -21.72 -24.26 -22.98
C ASN A 72 -21.45 -24.53 -24.47
N GLU A 73 -21.75 -25.77 -24.89
CA GLU A 73 -22.63 -25.90 -26.05
C GLU A 73 -23.73 -26.96 -25.84
N THR A 74 -24.94 -26.48 -26.11
CA THR A 74 -26.25 -27.05 -25.90
C THR A 74 -26.62 -28.00 -27.06
N ILE A 75 -27.12 -29.19 -26.70
CA ILE A 75 -28.15 -29.99 -27.40
C ILE A 75 -28.13 -30.01 -28.93
N ARG A 76 -27.75 -31.16 -29.52
CA ARG A 76 -28.38 -31.84 -30.69
C ARG A 76 -27.88 -33.30 -30.69
N ARG A 77 -28.56 -34.40 -31.02
CA ARG A 77 -29.90 -34.78 -31.50
C ARG A 77 -29.80 -36.31 -31.70
N GLN A 78 -30.88 -37.05 -31.41
CA GLN A 78 -31.30 -38.31 -32.07
C GLN A 78 -30.48 -39.59 -31.75
N ALA A 79 -31.06 -40.59 -31.08
CA ALA A 79 -31.96 -41.62 -31.61
C ALA A 79 -31.28 -42.58 -32.61
N THR A 80 -30.89 -43.77 -32.13
CA THR A 80 -31.37 -45.08 -32.62
C THR A 80 -30.90 -46.19 -31.70
#